data_AF-A0A532CRW9-F1
#
_entry.id   AF-A0A532CRW9-F1
#
_cell.length_a   1.000
_cell.length_b   1.000
_cell.length_c   1.000
_cell.angle_alpha   90.00
_cell.angle_beta   90.00
_cell.angle_gamma   90.00
#
_symmetry.space_group_name_H-M   'P 1'
#
loop_
_entity.id
_entity.type
_entity.pdbx_description
1 polymer ?
#
loop_
_entity_poly.entity_id
_entity_poly.type
_entity_poly.pdbx_seq_one_letter_code
_entity_poly.pdbx_strand_id
1 'polypeptide(L)'
;MIVEHKPFAVYAITKHGIAIASRLVPQLSDADLFVSEKLIASAPAGARRLPLPMGPTLLETFTTYECHIFIISIGAVIRMIAPLLKSKKVDPAVVCIDDAARFSICVLSGHVGRGNSFTDRIAVALGAQSIVTTASDAIGTLTVDILGRDLGWTLDDMDRNVTRGCAAVVNATKVLFVQETGEPDWWPAGKPLPEGVQYATSLEGVDPQGFEILLIATDREISESHPAHWKNAVIYHPKSLVLGIGCDRGTAPDLVDRGVLAILAKQGLSPKSVKELATIDMKKDEVALLVLSEKYGWPLRTYSPEQLDVVPGIQNPSDKVKQHVGSRGVSEPAALLAAGADELLVPKQIYTEPGAGRSMTLAVARRAFTKRQVEVVSL
;
A
#
# COMPACT_ATOMS: atom_id res chain seq x y z
N MET A 1 13.09 -11.97 12.47
CA MET A 1 13.14 -12.87 11.30
C MET A 1 11.98 -12.49 10.41
N ILE A 2 12.25 -11.97 9.22
CA ILE A 2 11.22 -11.78 8.20
C ILE A 2 10.81 -13.19 7.80
N VAL A 3 9.59 -13.60 8.10
CA VAL A 3 9.05 -14.85 7.55
C VAL A 3 8.91 -14.57 6.06
N GLU A 4 9.77 -15.20 5.26
CA GLU A 4 9.71 -15.11 3.80
C GLU A 4 8.40 -15.78 3.37
N HIS A 5 7.38 -14.96 3.07
CA HIS A 5 6.10 -15.47 2.60
C HIS A 5 6.28 -15.98 1.18
N LYS A 6 5.97 -17.26 0.97
CA LYS A 6 5.92 -17.82 -0.37
C LYS A 6 4.61 -17.42 -1.06
N PRO A 7 4.60 -17.14 -2.38
CA PRO A 7 3.38 -16.66 -3.03
C PRO A 7 2.23 -17.68 -3.01
N PHE A 8 2.49 -18.95 -3.34
CA PHE A 8 1.41 -19.93 -3.54
C PHE A 8 1.70 -21.32 -2.94
N ALA A 9 0.69 -21.92 -2.32
CA ALA A 9 0.63 -23.34 -2.02
C ALA A 9 -0.53 -23.99 -2.78
N VAL A 10 -0.24 -25.01 -3.60
CA VAL A 10 -1.24 -25.73 -4.40
C VAL A 10 -1.43 -27.13 -3.83
N TYR A 11 -2.67 -27.56 -3.60
CA TYR A 11 -2.99 -28.85 -3.00
C TYR A 11 -3.79 -29.73 -3.97
N ALA A 12 -3.27 -30.92 -4.27
CA ALA A 12 -3.93 -31.91 -5.13
C ALA A 12 -3.95 -33.30 -4.48
N ILE A 13 -5.15 -33.89 -4.33
CA ILE A 13 -5.32 -35.22 -3.69
C ILE A 13 -5.87 -36.29 -4.63
N THR A 14 -6.16 -35.94 -5.88
CA THR A 14 -6.69 -36.82 -6.94
C THR A 14 -5.76 -36.81 -8.15
N LYS A 15 -5.89 -37.80 -9.04
CA LYS A 15 -5.13 -37.83 -10.30
C LYS A 15 -5.50 -36.66 -11.22
N HIS A 16 -6.78 -36.31 -11.31
CA HIS A 16 -7.23 -35.14 -12.10
C HIS A 16 -6.68 -33.84 -11.51
N GLY A 17 -6.73 -33.68 -10.18
CA GLY A 17 -6.17 -32.53 -9.50
C GLY A 17 -4.67 -32.37 -9.74
N ILE A 18 -3.91 -33.47 -9.81
CA ILE A 18 -2.49 -33.43 -10.18
C ILE A 18 -2.31 -32.93 -11.62
N ALA A 19 -3.15 -33.38 -12.57
CA ALA A 19 -3.10 -32.90 -13.95
C ALA A 19 -3.45 -31.40 -14.06
N ILE A 20 -4.44 -30.93 -13.30
CA ILE A 20 -4.80 -29.51 -13.20
C ILE A 20 -3.64 -28.71 -12.61
N ALA A 21 -3.07 -29.17 -11.49
CA ALA A 21 -1.91 -28.54 -10.84
C ALA A 21 -0.70 -28.45 -11.78
N SER A 22 -0.45 -29.50 -12.56
CA SER A 22 0.67 -29.56 -13.52
C SER A 22 0.55 -28.51 -14.63
N ARG A 23 -0.67 -28.11 -14.98
CA ARG A 23 -0.93 -26.99 -15.90
C ARG A 23 -0.85 -25.63 -15.23
N LEU A 24 -1.25 -25.54 -13.96
CA LEU A 24 -1.35 -24.27 -13.23
C LEU A 24 -0.01 -23.79 -12.68
N VAL A 25 0.73 -24.66 -11.99
CA VAL A 25 1.97 -24.33 -11.26
C VAL A 25 3.00 -23.61 -12.15
N PRO A 26 3.25 -24.01 -13.42
CA PRO A 26 4.18 -23.29 -14.29
C PRO A 26 3.79 -21.84 -14.62
N GLN A 27 2.52 -21.46 -14.41
CA GLN A 27 2.00 -20.12 -14.67
C GLN A 27 2.01 -19.22 -13.41
N LEU A 28 2.44 -19.75 -12.26
CA LEU A 28 2.57 -19.04 -11.00
C LEU A 28 4.03 -18.60 -10.79
N SER A 29 4.23 -17.46 -10.13
CA SER A 29 5.55 -16.82 -10.00
C SER A 29 6.48 -17.46 -8.97
N ASP A 30 5.96 -18.36 -8.12
CA ASP A 30 6.67 -19.30 -7.24
C ASP A 30 5.59 -20.07 -6.44
N ALA A 31 5.52 -21.38 -6.60
CA ALA A 31 4.44 -22.19 -6.03
C ALA A 31 4.92 -23.56 -5.56
N ASP A 32 4.58 -23.91 -4.32
CA ASP A 32 4.80 -25.26 -3.79
C ASP A 32 3.56 -26.14 -4.07
N LEU A 33 3.77 -27.26 -4.76
CA LEU A 33 2.73 -28.25 -5.04
C LEU A 33 2.76 -29.37 -4.00
N PHE A 34 1.71 -29.48 -3.20
CA PHE A 34 1.47 -30.53 -2.23
C PHE A 34 0.58 -31.63 -2.82
N VAL A 35 1.08 -32.87 -2.86
CA VAL A 35 0.36 -34.02 -3.41
C VAL A 35 0.24 -35.12 -2.36
N SER A 36 -0.94 -35.76 -2.29
CA SER A 36 -1.18 -36.86 -1.35
C SER A 36 -0.12 -37.96 -1.50
N GLU A 37 0.35 -38.52 -0.38
CA GLU A 37 1.44 -39.52 -0.39
C GLU A 37 1.15 -40.72 -1.28
N LYS A 38 -0.12 -41.12 -1.38
CA LYS A 38 -0.58 -42.22 -2.24
C LYS A 38 -0.37 -41.95 -3.74
N LEU A 39 -0.31 -40.68 -4.15
CA LEU A 39 -0.24 -40.26 -5.55
C LEU A 39 1.05 -39.50 -5.88
N ILE A 40 1.97 -39.32 -4.93
CA ILE A 40 3.21 -38.54 -5.12
C ILE A 40 4.07 -39.08 -6.28
N ALA A 41 4.03 -40.40 -6.53
CA ALA A 41 4.74 -41.02 -7.64
C ALA A 41 4.24 -40.58 -9.03
N SER A 42 3.03 -40.03 -9.11
CA SER A 42 2.44 -39.46 -10.33
C SER A 42 2.54 -37.94 -10.39
N ALA A 43 3.19 -37.30 -9.40
CA ALA A 43 3.31 -35.86 -9.33
C ALA A 43 4.50 -35.33 -10.16
N PRO A 44 4.46 -34.07 -10.60
CA PRO A 44 5.62 -33.38 -11.19
C PRO A 44 6.84 -33.39 -10.25
N ALA A 45 8.04 -33.29 -10.83
CA ALA A 45 9.26 -33.15 -10.07
C ALA A 45 9.20 -31.90 -9.16
N GLY A 46 9.70 -32.03 -7.93
CA GLY A 46 9.65 -30.96 -6.92
C GLY A 46 8.35 -30.91 -6.12
N ALA A 47 7.34 -31.73 -6.43
CA ALA A 47 6.14 -31.84 -5.61
C ALA A 47 6.48 -32.33 -4.19
N ARG A 48 5.83 -31.73 -3.20
CA ARG A 48 5.95 -32.03 -1.78
C ARG A 48 4.92 -33.07 -1.38
N ARG A 49 5.30 -33.96 -0.47
CA ARG A 49 4.39 -34.94 0.12
C ARG A 49 3.39 -34.23 1.03
N LEU A 50 2.12 -34.59 0.89
CA LEU A 50 1.03 -34.15 1.73
C LEU A 50 0.48 -35.33 2.54
N PRO A 51 0.81 -35.42 3.84
CA PRO A 51 0.18 -36.35 4.75
C PRO A 51 -1.33 -36.10 4.83
N LEU A 52 -2.12 -37.17 5.00
CA LEU A 52 -3.55 -37.09 5.24
C LEU A 52 -3.90 -37.68 6.62
N PRO A 53 -4.76 -37.02 7.42
CA PRO A 53 -5.54 -35.82 7.11
C PRO A 53 -4.68 -34.55 6.97
N MET A 54 -5.12 -33.60 6.14
CA MET A 54 -4.34 -32.40 5.75
C MET A 54 -4.20 -31.35 6.86
N GLY A 55 -5.08 -31.39 7.87
CA GLY A 55 -5.18 -30.37 8.92
C GLY A 55 -3.85 -30.00 9.60
N PRO A 56 -3.02 -30.96 10.05
CA PRO A 56 -1.71 -30.67 10.65
C PRO A 56 -0.78 -29.88 9.71
N THR A 57 -0.71 -30.24 8.43
CA THR A 57 0.10 -29.49 7.45
C THR A 57 -0.44 -28.08 7.24
N LEU A 58 -1.76 -27.89 7.22
CA LEU A 58 -2.34 -26.55 7.12
C LEU A 58 -2.05 -25.72 8.36
N LEU A 59 -2.06 -26.29 9.57
CA LEU A 59 -1.72 -25.56 10.78
C LEU A 59 -0.32 -24.92 10.71
N GLU A 60 0.65 -25.61 10.09
CA GLU A 60 2.01 -25.12 9.90
C GLU A 60 2.14 -24.14 8.72
N THR A 61 1.40 -24.39 7.63
CA THR A 61 1.59 -23.68 6.37
C THR A 61 0.64 -22.51 6.14
N PHE A 62 -0.49 -22.44 6.85
CA PHE A 62 -1.57 -21.49 6.51
C PHE A 62 -1.13 -20.02 6.53
N THR A 63 -0.24 -19.64 7.45
CA THR A 63 0.24 -18.25 7.51
C THR A 63 1.56 -18.02 6.78
N THR A 64 2.13 -19.05 6.14
CA THR A 64 3.44 -18.94 5.46
C THR A 64 3.31 -18.67 3.98
N TYR A 65 2.10 -18.78 3.41
CA TYR A 65 1.81 -18.46 2.02
C TYR A 65 0.86 -17.29 1.88
N GLU A 66 0.96 -16.53 0.79
CA GLU A 66 -0.03 -15.48 0.48
C GLU A 66 -1.36 -16.07 0.00
N CYS A 67 -1.31 -17.19 -0.72
CA CYS A 67 -2.50 -17.83 -1.29
C CYS A 67 -2.42 -19.37 -1.26
N HIS A 68 -3.46 -20.00 -0.74
CA HIS A 68 -3.68 -21.44 -0.78
C HIS A 68 -4.70 -21.80 -1.88
N ILE A 69 -4.29 -22.66 -2.80
CA ILE A 69 -5.08 -23.09 -3.95
C ILE A 69 -5.41 -24.58 -3.79
N PHE A 70 -6.68 -24.90 -3.54
CA PHE A 70 -7.13 -26.27 -3.32
C PHE A 70 -7.85 -26.81 -4.56
N ILE A 71 -7.35 -27.90 -5.13
CA ILE A 71 -8.04 -28.61 -6.22
C ILE A 71 -8.87 -29.75 -5.60
N ILE A 72 -9.88 -29.36 -4.83
CA ILE A 72 -10.70 -30.20 -3.94
C ILE A 72 -12.10 -29.54 -3.83
N SER A 73 -13.11 -30.30 -3.41
CA SER A 73 -14.42 -29.74 -3.09
C SER A 73 -14.35 -28.65 -2.01
N ILE A 74 -15.01 -27.53 -2.29
CA ILE A 74 -15.03 -26.35 -1.41
C ILE A 74 -15.52 -26.67 0.02
N GLY A 75 -16.50 -27.57 0.15
CA GLY A 75 -17.03 -27.97 1.46
C GLY A 75 -15.99 -28.68 2.35
N ALA A 76 -15.04 -29.42 1.76
CA ALA A 76 -13.95 -30.00 2.52
C ALA A 76 -12.94 -28.91 2.96
N VAL A 77 -12.61 -28.00 2.05
CA VAL A 77 -11.67 -26.89 2.30
C VAL A 77 -12.17 -26.01 3.44
N ILE A 78 -13.43 -25.58 3.40
CA ILE A 78 -14.04 -24.76 4.47
C ILE A 78 -13.88 -25.42 5.85
N ARG A 79 -14.17 -26.72 5.96
CA ARG A 79 -14.04 -27.45 7.23
C ARG A 79 -12.59 -27.52 7.73
N MET A 80 -11.62 -27.64 6.82
CA MET A 80 -10.19 -27.72 7.17
C MET A 80 -9.63 -26.36 7.60
N ILE A 81 -10.04 -25.27 6.94
CA ILE A 81 -9.52 -23.93 7.24
C ILE A 81 -10.27 -23.23 8.37
N ALA A 82 -11.53 -23.59 8.65
CA ALA A 82 -12.36 -22.99 9.70
C ALA A 82 -11.65 -22.80 11.06
N PRO A 83 -10.92 -23.80 11.62
CA PRO A 83 -10.21 -23.63 12.88
C PRO A 83 -8.96 -22.72 12.79
N LEU A 84 -8.52 -22.33 11.59
CA LEU A 84 -7.32 -21.53 11.34
C LEU A 84 -7.63 -20.05 11.11
N LEU A 85 -8.89 -19.70 10.85
CA LEU A 85 -9.32 -18.34 10.52
C LEU A 85 -9.18 -17.40 11.72
N LYS A 86 -8.60 -16.23 11.50
CA LYS A 86 -8.45 -15.18 12.52
C LYS A 86 -9.17 -13.91 12.10
N SER A 87 -8.80 -13.34 10.95
CA SER A 87 -9.46 -12.17 10.39
C SER A 87 -9.05 -11.92 8.94
N LYS A 88 -9.91 -11.21 8.19
CA LYS A 88 -9.66 -10.77 6.81
C LYS A 88 -8.37 -9.96 6.58
N LYS A 89 -7.69 -9.52 7.64
CA LYS A 89 -6.47 -8.70 7.57
C LYS A 89 -5.20 -9.53 7.50
N VAL A 90 -5.22 -10.70 8.12
CA VAL A 90 -4.02 -11.54 8.31
C VAL A 90 -4.18 -12.92 7.69
N ASP A 91 -5.43 -13.36 7.47
CA ASP A 91 -5.69 -14.64 6.85
C ASP A 91 -5.30 -14.59 5.36
N PRO A 92 -4.61 -15.62 4.83
CA PRO A 92 -4.19 -15.68 3.44
C PRO A 92 -5.41 -15.76 2.50
N ALA A 93 -5.18 -15.54 1.21
CA ALA A 93 -6.18 -15.91 0.20
C ALA A 93 -6.40 -17.42 0.16
N VAL A 94 -7.65 -17.83 -0.01
CA VAL A 94 -7.99 -19.23 -0.30
C VAL A 94 -8.80 -19.28 -1.59
N VAL A 95 -8.32 -20.07 -2.54
CA VAL A 95 -8.98 -20.31 -3.83
C VAL A 95 -9.27 -21.80 -3.97
N CYS A 96 -10.47 -22.15 -4.39
CA CYS A 96 -10.85 -23.54 -4.70
C CYS A 96 -11.05 -23.74 -6.20
N ILE A 97 -10.60 -24.88 -6.71
CA ILE A 97 -10.80 -25.33 -8.08
C ILE A 97 -11.50 -26.69 -8.02
N ASP A 98 -12.58 -26.88 -8.79
CA ASP A 98 -13.23 -28.19 -8.86
C ASP A 98 -12.38 -29.20 -9.66
N ASP A 99 -12.59 -30.51 -9.44
CA ASP A 99 -11.75 -31.59 -10.03
C ASP A 99 -11.86 -31.68 -11.56
N ALA A 100 -12.75 -30.88 -12.18
CA ALA A 100 -12.90 -30.72 -13.62
C ALA A 100 -12.35 -29.38 -14.17
N ALA A 101 -11.74 -28.53 -13.31
CA ALA A 101 -11.26 -27.20 -13.63
C ALA A 101 -12.28 -26.30 -14.36
N ARG A 102 -13.57 -26.42 -13.99
CA ARG A 102 -14.64 -25.58 -14.54
C ARG A 102 -14.72 -24.25 -13.82
N PHE A 103 -14.41 -24.22 -12.53
CA PHE A 103 -14.52 -23.05 -11.69
C PHE A 103 -13.22 -22.78 -10.93
N SER A 104 -12.84 -21.51 -10.88
CA SER A 104 -11.93 -20.97 -9.86
C SER A 104 -12.76 -20.13 -8.92
N ILE A 105 -12.73 -20.42 -7.63
CA ILE A 105 -13.66 -19.85 -6.64
C ILE A 105 -12.88 -19.15 -5.54
N CYS A 106 -13.11 -17.86 -5.36
CA CYS A 106 -12.57 -17.13 -4.22
C CYS A 106 -13.33 -17.52 -2.95
N VAL A 107 -12.63 -18.12 -1.98
CA VAL A 107 -13.22 -18.61 -0.72
C VAL A 107 -12.93 -17.68 0.45
N LEU A 108 -11.73 -17.10 0.50
CA LEU A 108 -11.27 -16.27 1.62
C LEU A 108 -10.37 -15.11 1.15
N SER A 109 -10.44 -14.01 1.89
CA SER A 109 -9.56 -12.83 1.74
C SER A 109 -9.58 -12.19 0.33
N GLY A 110 -10.78 -11.97 -0.21
CA GLY A 110 -11.02 -11.47 -1.57
C GLY A 110 -10.28 -10.17 -1.93
N HIS A 111 -10.48 -9.10 -1.16
CA HIS A 111 -9.81 -7.82 -1.41
C HIS A 111 -8.42 -7.75 -0.75
N VAL A 112 -8.38 -7.72 0.59
CA VAL A 112 -7.15 -7.39 1.31
C VAL A 112 -6.04 -8.41 1.02
N GLY A 113 -6.36 -9.70 1.07
CA GLY A 113 -5.45 -10.80 0.72
C GLY A 113 -5.39 -11.15 -0.77
N ARG A 114 -6.01 -10.35 -1.66
CA ARG A 114 -5.97 -10.49 -3.13
C ARG A 114 -6.65 -11.76 -3.68
N GLY A 115 -7.49 -12.42 -2.89
CA GLY A 115 -8.20 -13.65 -3.29
C GLY A 115 -8.98 -13.53 -4.60
N ASN A 116 -9.64 -12.39 -4.84
CA ASN A 116 -10.38 -12.14 -6.09
C ASN A 116 -9.43 -12.11 -7.29
N SER A 117 -8.36 -11.32 -7.19
CA SER A 117 -7.35 -11.20 -8.25
C SER A 117 -6.67 -12.54 -8.55
N PHE A 118 -6.34 -13.32 -7.52
CA PHE A 118 -5.78 -14.66 -7.72
C PHE A 118 -6.78 -15.60 -8.39
N THR A 119 -8.06 -15.53 -8.02
CA THR A 119 -9.12 -16.33 -8.63
C THR A 119 -9.27 -16.02 -10.12
N ASP A 120 -9.28 -14.74 -10.51
CA ASP A 120 -9.32 -14.34 -11.91
C ASP A 120 -8.09 -14.82 -12.70
N ARG A 121 -6.89 -14.64 -12.13
CA ARG A 121 -5.63 -15.10 -12.76
C ARG A 121 -5.62 -16.62 -12.96
N ILE A 122 -6.06 -17.37 -11.96
CA ILE A 122 -6.15 -18.84 -12.02
C ILE A 122 -7.20 -19.27 -13.05
N ALA A 123 -8.34 -18.58 -13.10
CA ALA A 123 -9.39 -18.84 -14.08
C ALA A 123 -8.87 -18.69 -15.51
N VAL A 124 -8.16 -17.58 -15.80
CA VAL A 124 -7.51 -17.35 -17.10
C VAL A 124 -6.49 -18.45 -17.41
N ALA A 125 -5.62 -18.78 -16.45
CA ALA A 125 -4.58 -19.80 -16.62
C ALA A 125 -5.12 -21.21 -16.94
N LEU A 126 -6.34 -21.52 -16.48
CA LEU A 126 -6.96 -22.82 -16.66
C LEU A 126 -8.06 -22.86 -17.73
N GLY A 127 -8.49 -21.71 -18.24
CA GLY A 127 -9.72 -21.61 -19.04
C GLY A 127 -10.97 -21.93 -18.23
N ALA A 128 -10.93 -21.68 -16.92
CA ALA A 128 -12.04 -21.88 -16.00
C ALA A 128 -12.89 -20.61 -15.88
N GLN A 129 -14.09 -20.73 -15.33
CA GLN A 129 -14.91 -19.59 -14.94
C GLN A 129 -14.48 -19.06 -13.57
N SER A 130 -14.23 -17.74 -13.46
CA SER A 130 -14.00 -17.07 -12.19
C SER A 130 -15.30 -16.90 -11.41
N ILE A 131 -15.29 -17.24 -10.13
CA ILE A 131 -16.41 -17.10 -9.20
C ILE A 131 -15.96 -16.19 -8.04
N VAL A 132 -16.25 -14.90 -8.19
CA VAL A 132 -16.05 -13.85 -7.19
C VAL A 132 -17.42 -13.33 -6.76
N THR A 133 -17.66 -13.26 -5.45
CA THR A 133 -18.99 -12.94 -4.88
C THR A 133 -19.00 -11.71 -3.98
N THR A 134 -17.88 -11.00 -3.85
CA THR A 134 -17.82 -9.75 -3.10
C THR A 134 -18.74 -8.71 -3.76
N ALA A 135 -19.56 -8.03 -2.97
CA ALA A 135 -20.62 -7.16 -3.48
C ALA A 135 -20.07 -6.02 -4.35
N SER A 136 -18.92 -5.46 -3.98
CA SER A 136 -18.24 -4.42 -4.73
C SER A 136 -17.85 -4.85 -6.13
N ASP A 137 -17.29 -6.06 -6.29
CA ASP A 137 -16.88 -6.62 -7.58
C ASP A 137 -18.09 -7.01 -8.41
N ALA A 138 -19.10 -7.62 -7.79
CA ALA A 138 -20.34 -8.03 -8.46
C ALA A 138 -21.10 -6.82 -9.04
N ILE A 139 -21.07 -5.67 -8.36
CA ILE A 139 -21.71 -4.42 -8.78
C ILE A 139 -20.76 -3.54 -9.59
N GLY A 140 -19.45 -3.81 -9.55
CA GLY A 140 -18.42 -3.01 -10.21
C GLY A 140 -18.26 -1.60 -9.63
N THR A 141 -18.44 -1.45 -8.31
CA THR A 141 -18.28 -0.20 -7.53
C THR A 141 -16.91 -0.11 -6.83
N LEU A 142 -16.65 0.94 -6.05
CA LEU A 142 -15.37 1.13 -5.36
C LEU A 142 -15.16 0.11 -4.23
N THR A 143 -13.95 -0.43 -4.17
CA THR A 143 -13.47 -1.30 -3.08
C THR A 143 -12.72 -0.46 -2.04
N VAL A 144 -13.47 0.12 -1.09
CA VAL A 144 -12.98 1.08 -0.08
C VAL A 144 -11.76 0.56 0.70
N ASP A 145 -11.72 -0.72 1.05
CA ASP A 145 -10.63 -1.30 1.85
C ASP A 145 -9.30 -1.47 1.11
N ILE A 146 -9.29 -1.32 -0.22
CA ILE A 146 -8.08 -1.45 -1.05
C ILE A 146 -7.93 -0.29 -2.06
N LEU A 147 -8.73 0.77 -1.93
CA LEU A 147 -8.69 1.91 -2.85
C LEU A 147 -7.30 2.55 -2.88
N GLY A 148 -6.76 2.73 -4.09
CA GLY A 148 -5.43 3.30 -4.31
C GLY A 148 -4.26 2.39 -3.96
N ARG A 149 -4.49 1.13 -3.59
CA ARG A 149 -3.41 0.16 -3.27
C ARG A 149 -2.36 0.05 -4.37
N ASP A 150 -2.80 -0.10 -5.62
CA ASP A 150 -1.89 -0.26 -6.77
C ASP A 150 -1.14 1.04 -7.12
N LEU A 151 -1.62 2.17 -6.59
CA LEU A 151 -0.97 3.48 -6.63
C LEU A 151 -0.02 3.70 -5.43
N GLY A 152 0.07 2.72 -4.52
CA GLY A 152 0.86 2.78 -3.30
C GLY A 152 0.22 3.59 -2.18
N TRP A 153 -1.07 3.93 -2.27
CA TRP A 153 -1.76 4.62 -1.19
C TRP A 153 -1.89 3.69 0.02
N THR A 154 -1.82 4.28 1.21
CA THR A 154 -1.98 3.55 2.46
C THR A 154 -3.17 4.07 3.25
N LEU A 155 -4.01 3.18 3.76
CA LEU A 155 -5.06 3.55 4.70
C LEU A 155 -4.44 4.13 5.98
N ASP A 156 -5.05 5.18 6.52
CA ASP A 156 -4.68 5.69 7.83
C ASP A 156 -4.94 4.64 8.91
N ASP A 157 -6.12 4.04 8.90
CA ASP A 157 -6.51 3.03 9.87
C ASP A 157 -7.33 1.96 9.16
N MET A 158 -6.92 0.70 9.31
CA MET A 158 -7.57 -0.44 8.64
C MET A 158 -8.92 -0.82 9.26
N ASP A 159 -9.25 -0.28 10.43
CA ASP A 159 -10.49 -0.51 11.16
C ASP A 159 -11.43 0.68 11.12
N ARG A 160 -10.90 1.89 11.28
CA ARG A 160 -11.73 3.09 11.42
C ARG A 160 -12.59 3.30 10.19
N ASN A 161 -13.90 3.14 10.38
CA ASN A 161 -14.95 3.34 9.38
C ASN A 161 -14.84 2.52 8.09
N VAL A 162 -13.83 1.67 7.87
CA VAL A 162 -13.63 0.94 6.60
C VAL A 162 -14.85 0.10 6.25
N THR A 163 -15.37 -0.70 7.19
CA THR A 163 -16.59 -1.51 6.98
C THR A 163 -17.82 -0.64 6.69
N ARG A 164 -17.95 0.51 7.37
CA ARG A 164 -19.05 1.47 7.13
C ARG A 164 -18.92 2.11 5.76
N GLY A 165 -17.71 2.45 5.33
CA GLY A 165 -17.39 2.97 4.00
C GLY A 165 -17.73 1.97 2.90
N CYS A 166 -17.33 0.69 3.05
CA CYS A 166 -17.72 -0.37 2.11
C CYS A 166 -19.25 -0.48 2.01
N ALA A 167 -19.96 -0.48 3.14
CA ALA A 167 -21.42 -0.57 3.16
C ALA A 167 -22.10 0.64 2.50
N ALA A 168 -21.60 1.85 2.76
CA ALA A 168 -22.13 3.09 2.18
C ALA A 168 -22.04 3.08 0.64
N VAL A 169 -20.86 2.70 0.11
CA VAL A 169 -20.62 2.62 -1.34
C VAL A 169 -21.45 1.51 -1.99
N VAL A 170 -21.57 0.34 -1.36
CA VAL A 170 -22.38 -0.78 -1.90
C VAL A 170 -23.87 -0.43 -1.92
N ASN A 171 -24.35 0.31 -0.92
CA ASN A 171 -25.75 0.72 -0.82
C ASN A 171 -26.06 2.05 -1.53
N ALA A 172 -25.11 2.60 -2.30
CA ALA A 172 -25.26 3.87 -3.00
C ALA A 172 -25.76 5.03 -2.09
N THR A 173 -25.33 5.05 -0.82
CA THR A 173 -25.67 6.15 0.08
C THR A 173 -24.88 7.40 -0.30
N LYS A 174 -25.16 8.53 0.37
CA LYS A 174 -24.49 9.79 0.08
C LYS A 174 -23.04 9.77 0.61
N VAL A 175 -22.09 9.50 -0.28
CA VAL A 175 -20.64 9.44 -0.02
C VAL A 175 -19.96 10.62 -0.70
N LEU A 176 -19.04 11.29 -0.01
CA LEU A 176 -18.13 12.25 -0.66
C LEU A 176 -16.73 11.67 -0.70
N PHE A 177 -16.13 11.64 -1.88
CA PHE A 177 -14.71 11.41 -2.00
C PHE A 177 -13.97 12.74 -2.19
N VAL A 178 -13.13 13.09 -1.20
CA VAL A 178 -12.28 14.26 -1.22
C VAL A 178 -10.86 13.85 -1.59
N GLN A 179 -10.34 14.37 -2.70
CA GLN A 179 -8.98 14.11 -3.15
C GLN A 179 -8.16 15.41 -3.14
N GLU A 180 -7.47 15.67 -2.04
CA GLU A 180 -6.51 16.77 -1.91
C GLU A 180 -5.19 16.46 -2.62
N THR A 181 -4.81 15.17 -2.67
CA THR A 181 -3.57 14.68 -3.29
C THR A 181 -3.74 13.25 -3.84
N GLY A 182 -2.73 12.76 -4.55
CA GLY A 182 -2.71 11.41 -5.15
C GLY A 182 -3.14 11.37 -6.61
N GLU A 183 -2.83 10.26 -7.26
CA GLU A 183 -3.07 10.02 -8.69
C GLU A 183 -4.57 9.94 -9.02
N PRO A 184 -5.07 10.47 -10.14
CA PRO A 184 -6.51 10.53 -10.45
C PRO A 184 -7.11 9.23 -10.99
N ASP A 185 -6.27 8.24 -11.28
CA ASP A 185 -6.59 6.96 -11.94
C ASP A 185 -6.94 5.84 -10.94
N TRP A 186 -7.15 6.17 -9.66
CA TRP A 186 -7.79 5.27 -8.68
C TRP A 186 -9.18 4.78 -9.13
N TRP A 187 -9.78 5.45 -10.12
CA TRP A 187 -10.96 5.01 -10.85
C TRP A 187 -10.74 5.22 -12.35
N PRO A 188 -11.22 4.32 -13.24
CA PRO A 188 -10.99 4.45 -14.68
C PRO A 188 -11.44 5.81 -15.23
N ALA A 189 -10.60 6.43 -16.05
CA ALA A 189 -10.95 7.67 -16.74
C ALA A 189 -12.15 7.43 -17.68
N GLY A 190 -13.11 8.35 -17.69
CA GLY A 190 -14.33 8.23 -18.49
C GLY A 190 -15.43 7.32 -17.91
N LYS A 191 -15.14 6.53 -16.86
CA LYS A 191 -16.18 5.83 -16.11
C LYS A 191 -16.82 6.82 -15.11
N PRO A 192 -18.16 6.96 -15.08
CA PRO A 192 -18.82 7.76 -14.06
C PRO A 192 -18.49 7.21 -12.67
N LEU A 193 -18.48 8.08 -11.66
CA LEU A 193 -18.35 7.63 -10.28
C LEU A 193 -19.53 6.72 -9.92
N PRO A 194 -19.35 5.78 -8.97
CA PRO A 194 -20.46 4.96 -8.52
C PRO A 194 -21.63 5.82 -8.01
N GLU A 195 -22.83 5.28 -8.13
CA GLU A 195 -24.04 5.94 -7.61
C GLU A 195 -23.86 6.30 -6.12
N GLY A 196 -24.32 7.50 -5.75
CA GLY A 196 -24.17 8.03 -4.40
C GLY A 196 -22.80 8.66 -4.09
N VAL A 197 -21.77 8.42 -4.93
CA VAL A 197 -20.41 8.96 -4.72
C VAL A 197 -20.25 10.31 -5.44
N GLN A 198 -20.09 11.36 -4.64
CA GLN A 198 -19.71 12.71 -5.08
C GLN A 198 -18.20 12.91 -4.97
N TYR A 199 -17.67 13.94 -5.63
CA TYR A 199 -16.23 14.20 -5.66
C TYR A 199 -15.89 15.67 -5.40
N ALA A 200 -14.91 15.90 -4.53
CA ALA A 200 -14.35 17.21 -4.21
C ALA A 200 -12.83 17.16 -4.20
N THR A 201 -12.17 18.30 -4.41
CA THR A 201 -10.70 18.39 -4.42
C THR A 201 -10.10 18.99 -3.16
N SER A 202 -10.94 19.35 -2.19
CA SER A 202 -10.49 19.94 -0.93
C SER A 202 -11.53 19.71 0.17
N LEU A 203 -11.07 19.67 1.42
CA LEU A 203 -11.92 19.46 2.59
C LEU A 203 -12.60 20.76 3.05
N GLU A 204 -12.06 21.90 2.62
CA GLU A 204 -12.56 23.21 2.97
C GLU A 204 -14.00 23.40 2.45
N GLY A 205 -14.90 23.77 3.36
CA GLY A 205 -16.33 23.92 3.05
C GLY A 205 -17.15 22.61 3.13
N VAL A 206 -16.52 21.45 3.28
CA VAL A 206 -17.25 20.18 3.47
C VAL A 206 -17.89 20.16 4.85
N ASP A 207 -19.23 20.05 4.91
CA ASP A 207 -19.94 19.61 6.12
C ASP A 207 -19.90 18.07 6.22
N PRO A 208 -19.15 17.48 7.18
CA PRO A 208 -19.04 16.04 7.32
C PRO A 208 -20.36 15.36 7.73
N GLN A 209 -21.35 16.10 8.23
CA GLN A 209 -22.69 15.57 8.56
C GLN A 209 -23.60 15.49 7.33
N GLY A 210 -23.25 16.19 6.25
CA GLY A 210 -23.99 16.14 4.98
C GLY A 210 -23.83 14.83 4.21
N PHE A 211 -23.00 13.90 4.71
CA PHE A 211 -22.62 12.64 4.06
C PHE A 211 -22.64 11.49 5.07
N GLU A 212 -23.05 10.30 4.61
CA GLU A 212 -23.02 9.07 5.43
C GLU A 212 -21.58 8.71 5.81
N ILE A 213 -20.65 8.93 4.88
CA ILE A 213 -19.21 8.74 5.10
C ILE A 213 -18.42 9.62 4.12
N LEU A 214 -17.25 10.06 4.57
CA LEU A 214 -16.23 10.67 3.72
C LEU A 214 -15.17 9.62 3.34
N LEU A 215 -14.78 9.59 2.08
CA LEU A 215 -13.51 9.01 1.65
C LEU A 215 -12.55 10.20 1.48
N ILE A 216 -11.34 10.15 2.02
CA ILE A 216 -10.42 11.29 1.98
C ILE A 216 -9.03 10.82 1.57
N ALA A 217 -8.53 11.26 0.42
CA ALA A 217 -7.14 11.08 0.00
C ALA A 217 -6.37 12.37 0.27
N THR A 218 -5.51 12.36 1.29
CA THR A 218 -4.77 13.52 1.78
C THR A 218 -3.40 13.13 2.33
N ASP A 219 -2.47 14.07 2.35
CA ASP A 219 -1.19 13.93 3.06
C ASP A 219 -1.15 14.57 4.44
N ARG A 220 -2.28 15.13 4.86
CA ARG A 220 -2.44 15.78 6.16
C ARG A 220 -2.82 14.79 7.26
N GLU A 221 -2.34 15.05 8.46
CA GLU A 221 -2.92 14.53 9.70
C GLU A 221 -4.09 15.43 10.10
N ILE A 222 -5.32 14.92 9.97
CA ILE A 222 -6.54 15.74 10.14
C ILE A 222 -7.29 15.48 11.44
N SER A 223 -6.81 14.58 12.29
CA SER A 223 -7.47 14.22 13.55
C SER A 223 -7.66 15.41 14.50
N GLU A 224 -6.66 16.28 14.60
CA GLU A 224 -6.70 17.48 15.44
C GLU A 224 -7.31 18.68 14.70
N SER A 225 -6.96 18.87 13.42
CA SER A 225 -7.41 20.05 12.65
C SER A 225 -8.86 19.94 12.17
N HIS A 226 -9.34 18.73 11.88
CA HIS A 226 -10.69 18.45 11.37
C HIS A 226 -11.30 17.23 12.09
N PRO A 227 -11.52 17.30 13.42
CA PRO A 227 -11.94 16.13 14.21
C PRO A 227 -13.30 15.57 13.78
N ALA A 228 -14.21 16.40 13.26
CA ALA A 228 -15.50 15.95 12.77
C ALA A 228 -15.36 15.12 11.48
N HIS A 229 -14.56 15.60 10.52
CA HIS A 229 -14.23 14.85 9.30
C HIS A 229 -13.51 13.55 9.63
N TRP A 230 -12.48 13.61 10.47
CA TRP A 230 -11.69 12.45 10.86
C TRP A 230 -12.55 11.33 11.47
N LYS A 231 -13.53 11.69 12.33
CA LYS A 231 -14.48 10.74 12.93
C LYS A 231 -15.41 10.09 11.90
N ASN A 232 -15.77 10.79 10.82
CA ASN A 232 -16.69 10.31 9.78
C ASN A 232 -15.98 9.95 8.46
N ALA A 233 -14.69 9.59 8.50
CA ALA A 233 -13.94 9.30 7.29
C ALA A 233 -13.23 7.95 7.27
N VAL A 234 -13.06 7.42 6.07
CA VAL A 234 -11.97 6.51 5.69
C VAL A 234 -10.90 7.36 5.01
N ILE A 235 -9.68 7.34 5.54
CA ILE A 235 -8.59 8.22 5.09
C ILE A 235 -7.51 7.38 4.40
N TYR A 236 -7.05 7.87 3.25
CA TYR A 236 -5.97 7.32 2.45
C TYR A 236 -4.85 8.35 2.38
N HIS A 237 -3.62 7.85 2.41
CA HIS A 237 -2.39 8.62 2.31
C HIS A 237 -1.66 8.24 1.02
N PRO A 238 -1.88 8.99 -0.07
CA PRO A 238 -1.06 8.89 -1.28
C PRO A 238 0.40 9.23 -1.00
N LYS A 239 1.32 8.65 -1.77
CA LYS A 239 2.77 8.91 -1.63
C LYS A 239 3.15 10.24 -2.31
N SER A 240 2.73 11.35 -1.72
CA SER A 240 2.86 12.71 -2.24
C SER A 240 4.06 13.48 -1.72
N LEU A 241 4.60 13.13 -0.55
CA LEU A 241 5.59 13.94 0.15
C LEU A 241 7.01 13.46 -0.16
N VAL A 242 7.90 14.40 -0.47
CA VAL A 242 9.33 14.17 -0.60
C VAL A 242 10.06 14.92 0.49
N LEU A 243 10.92 14.21 1.22
CA LEU A 243 11.68 14.76 2.34
C LEU A 243 13.10 15.06 1.90
N GLY A 244 13.43 16.34 1.76
CA GLY A 244 14.81 16.78 1.59
C GLY A 244 15.50 16.84 2.93
N ILE A 245 16.54 16.02 3.14
CA ILE A 245 17.20 15.88 4.44
C ILE A 245 18.69 16.21 4.34
N GLY A 246 19.21 16.94 5.32
CA GLY A 246 20.64 17.10 5.55
C GLY A 246 20.96 16.98 7.04
N CYS A 247 22.08 16.37 7.40
CA CYS A 247 22.58 16.30 8.77
C CYS A 247 24.10 16.29 8.80
N ASP A 248 24.69 16.59 9.96
CA ASP A 248 26.14 16.48 10.16
C ASP A 248 26.60 15.01 10.03
N ARG A 249 27.84 14.76 9.57
CA ARG A 249 28.34 13.37 9.45
C ARG A 249 28.37 12.69 10.83
N GLY A 250 27.85 11.47 10.89
CA GLY A 250 27.77 10.68 12.13
C GLY A 250 26.65 11.13 13.08
N THR A 251 25.68 11.93 12.61
CA THR A 251 24.49 12.22 13.40
C THR A 251 23.81 10.90 13.80
N ALA A 252 23.35 10.79 15.04
CA ALA A 252 22.72 9.56 15.52
C ALA A 252 21.44 9.26 14.72
N PRO A 253 21.23 8.01 14.24
CA PRO A 253 20.02 7.65 13.49
C PRO A 253 18.72 8.03 14.23
N ASP A 254 18.67 7.78 15.54
CA ASP A 254 17.49 8.07 16.35
C ASP A 254 17.17 9.57 16.45
N LEU A 255 18.20 10.45 16.39
CA LEU A 255 18.00 11.89 16.38
C LEU A 255 17.35 12.33 15.07
N VAL A 256 17.80 11.77 13.93
CA VAL A 256 17.21 12.07 12.62
C VAL A 256 15.78 11.55 12.54
N ASP A 257 15.53 10.33 13.00
CA ASP A 257 14.21 9.73 13.08
C ASP A 257 13.22 10.58 13.89
N ARG A 258 13.58 10.96 15.12
CA ARG A 258 12.77 11.84 15.96
C ARG A 258 12.57 13.22 15.34
N GLY A 259 13.61 13.79 14.75
CA GLY A 259 13.54 15.10 14.10
C GLY A 259 12.58 15.12 12.91
N VAL A 260 12.64 14.09 12.06
CA VAL A 260 11.72 13.95 10.92
C VAL A 260 10.27 13.84 11.40
N LEU A 261 9.99 12.92 12.32
CA LEU A 261 8.63 12.73 12.83
C LEU A 261 8.10 13.97 13.56
N ALA A 262 8.92 14.64 14.36
CA ALA A 262 8.53 15.85 15.08
C ALA A 262 8.19 17.00 14.13
N ILE A 263 8.97 17.16 13.05
CA ILE A 263 8.70 18.21 12.06
C ILE A 263 7.44 17.88 11.27
N LEU A 264 7.26 16.63 10.80
CA LEU A 264 6.03 16.23 10.10
C LEU A 264 4.78 16.43 10.96
N ALA A 265 4.83 15.99 12.23
CA ALA A 265 3.74 16.18 13.18
C ALA A 265 3.43 17.67 13.41
N LYS A 266 4.45 18.51 13.61
CA LYS A 266 4.29 19.96 13.77
C LYS A 266 3.61 20.61 12.56
N GLN A 267 3.86 20.09 11.36
CA GLN A 267 3.27 20.59 10.11
C GLN A 267 1.93 19.91 9.76
N GLY A 268 1.44 19.01 10.62
CA GLY A 268 0.21 18.26 10.37
C GLY A 268 0.29 17.38 9.13
N LEU A 269 1.46 16.77 8.87
CA LEU A 269 1.70 15.88 7.72
C LEU A 269 1.86 14.43 8.17
N SER A 270 1.27 13.52 7.41
CA SER A 270 1.34 12.09 7.73
C SER A 270 2.62 11.46 7.19
N PRO A 271 3.42 10.76 8.02
CA PRO A 271 4.57 9.97 7.55
C PRO A 271 4.16 8.90 6.53
N LYS A 272 2.89 8.45 6.55
CA LYS A 272 2.34 7.50 5.58
C LYS A 272 2.30 8.07 4.16
N SER A 273 2.38 9.38 3.98
CA SER A 273 2.38 10.03 2.66
C SER A 273 3.78 10.27 2.10
N VAL A 274 4.83 9.90 2.84
CA VAL A 274 6.22 10.06 2.37
C VAL A 274 6.51 9.03 1.28
N LYS A 275 6.94 9.54 0.12
CA LYS A 275 7.35 8.76 -1.05
C LYS A 275 8.82 8.37 -0.96
N GLU A 276 9.69 9.34 -0.71
CA GLU A 276 11.15 9.16 -0.74
C GLU A 276 11.88 10.24 0.07
N LEU A 277 13.13 9.92 0.40
CA LEU A 277 14.12 10.83 0.98
C LEU A 277 15.02 11.36 -0.13
N ALA A 278 15.45 12.62 -0.04
CA ALA A 278 16.34 13.25 -1.00
C ALA A 278 17.49 13.98 -0.30
N THR A 279 18.72 13.81 -0.78
CA THR A 279 19.91 14.49 -0.23
C THR A 279 21.01 14.66 -1.29
N ILE A 280 22.18 15.14 -0.88
CA ILE A 280 23.37 15.31 -1.72
C ILE A 280 24.21 14.02 -1.79
N ASP A 281 24.91 13.76 -2.91
CA ASP A 281 25.73 12.55 -3.14
C ASP A 281 26.77 12.27 -2.05
N MET A 282 27.33 13.34 -1.47
CA MET A 282 28.27 13.25 -0.35
C MET A 282 27.65 12.61 0.90
N LYS A 283 26.33 12.37 0.92
CA LYS A 283 25.56 11.78 2.03
C LYS A 283 24.94 10.43 1.67
N LYS A 284 25.28 9.85 0.51
CA LYS A 284 24.78 8.53 0.10
C LYS A 284 25.11 7.40 1.07
N ASP A 285 26.21 7.54 1.82
CA ASP A 285 26.73 6.59 2.79
C ASP A 285 26.40 6.98 4.25
N GLU A 286 25.56 7.99 4.47
CA GLU A 286 25.22 8.44 5.83
C GLU A 286 24.31 7.43 6.52
N VAL A 287 24.85 6.77 7.56
CA VAL A 287 24.17 5.70 8.31
C VAL A 287 22.79 6.12 8.80
N ALA A 288 22.64 7.35 9.29
CA ALA A 288 21.35 7.85 9.78
C ALA A 288 20.26 7.89 8.69
N LEU A 289 20.61 8.22 7.44
CA LEU A 289 19.67 8.27 6.33
C LEU A 289 19.34 6.87 5.80
N LEU A 290 20.34 5.97 5.77
CA LEU A 290 20.14 4.58 5.37
C LEU A 290 19.24 3.83 6.37
N VAL A 291 19.46 4.02 7.68
CA VAL A 291 18.60 3.44 8.72
C VAL A 291 17.18 3.98 8.62
N LEU A 292 17.00 5.28 8.38
CA LEU A 292 15.68 5.88 8.18
C LEU A 292 14.98 5.31 6.94
N SER A 293 15.73 5.19 5.83
CA SER A 293 15.25 4.62 4.57
C SER A 293 14.76 3.18 4.74
N GLU A 294 15.55 2.33 5.41
CA GLU A 294 15.20 0.94 5.68
C GLU A 294 13.99 0.84 6.63
N LYS A 295 14.00 1.59 7.73
CA LYS A 295 12.94 1.55 8.75
C LYS A 295 11.55 1.84 8.18
N TYR A 296 11.45 2.81 7.27
CA TYR A 296 10.17 3.24 6.71
C TYR A 296 9.92 2.77 5.27
N GLY A 297 10.90 2.13 4.63
CA GLY A 297 10.85 1.78 3.22
C GLY A 297 10.82 3.01 2.29
N TRP A 298 11.35 4.14 2.73
CA TRP A 298 11.45 5.37 1.92
C TRP A 298 12.76 5.36 1.13
N PRO A 299 12.75 5.20 -0.20
CA PRO A 299 13.98 5.16 -0.98
C PRO A 299 14.81 6.43 -0.75
N LEU A 300 16.14 6.28 -0.66
CA LEU A 300 17.06 7.42 -0.59
C LEU A 300 17.55 7.79 -1.98
N ARG A 301 17.16 8.98 -2.44
CA ARG A 301 17.63 9.58 -3.68
C ARG A 301 18.74 10.59 -3.39
N THR A 302 19.76 10.59 -4.24
CA THR A 302 20.93 11.45 -4.09
C THR A 302 21.17 12.27 -5.35
N TYR A 303 21.73 13.46 -5.18
CA TYR A 303 22.01 14.41 -6.25
C TYR A 303 23.40 15.00 -6.12
N SER A 304 24.02 15.27 -7.25
CA SER A 304 25.27 16.02 -7.31
C SER A 304 25.09 17.47 -6.85
N PRO A 305 26.15 18.12 -6.34
CA PRO A 305 26.14 19.55 -6.02
C PRO A 305 25.61 20.42 -7.16
N GLU A 306 26.01 20.13 -8.40
CA GLU A 306 25.68 20.90 -9.59
C GLU A 306 24.18 20.81 -9.91
N GLN A 307 23.59 19.62 -9.74
CA GLN A 307 22.14 19.43 -9.89
C GLN A 307 21.35 20.22 -8.85
N LEU A 308 21.84 20.30 -7.61
CA LEU A 308 21.17 21.03 -6.53
C LEU A 308 21.34 22.55 -6.67
N ASP A 309 22.50 23.03 -7.13
CA ASP A 309 22.79 24.46 -7.20
C ASP A 309 21.96 25.18 -8.26
N VAL A 310 21.45 24.49 -9.29
CA VAL A 310 20.61 25.09 -10.34
C VAL A 310 19.11 25.12 -10.00
N VAL A 311 18.69 24.51 -8.89
CA VAL A 311 17.27 24.42 -8.52
C VAL A 311 16.75 25.81 -8.12
N PRO A 312 15.68 26.33 -8.76
CA PRO A 312 15.00 27.55 -8.35
C PRO A 312 14.11 27.28 -7.12
N GLY A 313 13.52 28.32 -6.53
CA GLY A 313 12.53 28.15 -5.45
C GLY A 313 13.09 27.83 -4.06
N ILE A 314 14.41 27.76 -3.89
CA ILE A 314 15.04 27.68 -2.57
C ILE A 314 14.75 28.96 -1.78
N GLN A 315 14.31 28.82 -0.53
CA GLN A 315 13.94 29.95 0.33
C GLN A 315 15.07 30.36 1.26
N ASN A 316 15.97 29.44 1.60
CA ASN A 316 17.03 29.67 2.58
C ASN A 316 18.42 29.28 2.05
N PRO A 317 18.97 30.01 1.06
CA PRO A 317 20.31 29.77 0.55
C PRO A 317 21.37 29.98 1.65
N SER A 318 22.49 29.25 1.57
CA SER A 318 23.59 29.32 2.53
C SER A 318 24.95 29.33 1.85
N ASP A 319 25.68 30.45 2.00
CA ASP A 319 27.03 30.60 1.47
C ASP A 319 28.04 29.63 2.12
N LYS A 320 27.84 29.32 3.42
CA LYS A 320 28.66 28.32 4.12
C LYS A 320 28.49 26.93 3.51
N VAL A 321 27.26 26.55 3.16
CA VAL A 321 27.00 25.27 2.49
C VAL A 321 27.61 25.29 1.08
N LYS A 322 27.47 26.41 0.35
CA LYS A 322 28.07 26.55 -0.98
C LYS A 322 29.58 26.35 -0.97
N GLN A 323 30.29 26.89 0.03
CA GLN A 323 31.73 26.72 0.18
C GLN A 323 32.15 25.28 0.53
N HIS A 324 31.33 24.54 1.29
CA HIS A 324 31.69 23.19 1.77
C HIS A 324 31.27 22.07 0.83
N VAL A 325 30.12 22.21 0.18
CA VAL A 325 29.50 21.12 -0.59
C VAL A 325 29.07 21.55 -1.99
N GLY A 326 29.43 22.76 -2.44
CA GLY A 326 29.22 23.21 -3.82
C GLY A 326 27.79 23.63 -4.18
N SER A 327 26.84 23.58 -3.23
CA SER A 327 25.44 23.96 -3.46
C SER A 327 24.97 25.03 -2.48
N ARG A 328 24.09 25.95 -2.93
CA ARG A 328 23.41 26.95 -2.08
C ARG A 328 22.54 26.34 -0.97
N GLY A 329 22.26 25.03 -1.00
CA GLY A 329 21.51 24.31 0.04
C GLY A 329 21.47 22.81 -0.24
N VAL A 330 21.07 22.00 0.74
CA VAL A 330 20.92 20.55 0.54
C VAL A 330 19.45 20.14 0.62
N SER A 331 18.82 20.33 1.79
CA SER A 331 17.45 19.86 2.03
C SER A 331 16.42 20.46 1.06
N GLU A 332 16.37 21.78 0.93
CA GLU A 332 15.39 22.46 0.05
C GLU A 332 15.51 22.06 -1.44
N PRO A 333 16.67 22.23 -2.11
CA PRO A 333 16.77 21.90 -3.53
C PRO A 333 16.60 20.39 -3.78
N ALA A 334 17.04 19.53 -2.85
CA ALA A 334 16.85 18.09 -2.98
C ALA A 334 15.36 17.71 -2.92
N ALA A 335 14.59 18.32 -2.00
CA ALA A 335 13.15 18.10 -1.91
C ALA A 335 12.42 18.52 -3.20
N LEU A 336 12.68 19.74 -3.68
CA LEU A 336 12.06 20.30 -4.88
C LEU A 336 12.37 19.45 -6.12
N LEU A 337 13.65 19.13 -6.32
CA LEU A 337 14.10 18.37 -7.49
C LEU A 337 13.54 16.95 -7.52
N ALA A 338 13.50 16.26 -6.37
CA ALA A 338 12.91 14.92 -6.28
C ALA A 338 11.38 14.94 -6.43
N ALA A 339 10.70 15.96 -5.89
CA ALA A 339 9.26 16.11 -6.08
C ALA A 339 8.87 16.53 -7.51
N GLY A 340 9.80 17.11 -8.27
CA GLY A 340 9.48 17.81 -9.52
C GLY A 340 8.56 19.01 -9.28
N ALA A 341 8.77 19.72 -8.16
CA ALA A 341 7.94 20.82 -7.70
C ALA A 341 8.69 22.14 -7.75
N ASP A 342 7.96 23.24 -7.98
CA ASP A 342 8.52 24.59 -8.02
C ASP A 342 8.54 25.28 -6.64
N GLU A 343 7.72 24.80 -5.70
CA GLU A 343 7.54 25.40 -4.38
C GLU A 343 7.65 24.36 -3.25
N LEU A 344 8.20 24.81 -2.12
CA LEU A 344 8.29 24.01 -0.90
C LEU A 344 6.95 24.05 -0.18
N LEU A 345 6.48 22.87 0.26
CA LEU A 345 5.37 22.78 1.21
C LEU A 345 5.83 23.20 2.61
N VAL A 346 7.02 22.76 3.01
CA VAL A 346 7.63 23.13 4.29
C VAL A 346 9.06 23.62 4.01
N PRO A 347 9.35 24.91 4.22
CA PRO A 347 10.71 25.45 4.13
C PRO A 347 11.65 24.80 5.13
N LYS A 348 12.97 24.94 4.94
CA LYS A 348 13.98 24.32 5.81
C LYS A 348 13.70 24.52 7.31
N GLN A 349 13.46 23.43 8.00
CA GLN A 349 13.39 23.34 9.45
C GLN A 349 14.70 22.77 9.99
N ILE A 350 15.17 23.28 11.13
CA ILE A 350 16.35 22.76 11.83
C ILE A 350 15.85 22.03 13.09
N TYR A 351 16.39 20.84 13.34
CA TYR A 351 16.13 20.08 14.55
C TYR A 351 17.45 19.73 15.25
N THR A 352 17.51 19.97 16.55
CA THR A 352 18.64 19.67 17.43
C THR A 352 18.10 19.28 18.81
N GLU A 353 18.81 18.41 19.51
CA GLU A 353 18.49 18.03 20.89
C GLU A 353 19.54 18.63 21.85
N PRO A 354 19.17 18.97 23.10
CA PRO A 354 20.12 19.43 24.10
C PRO A 354 21.26 18.42 24.30
N GLY A 355 22.51 18.88 24.19
CA GLY A 355 23.69 18.03 24.37
C GLY A 355 24.07 17.15 23.17
N ALA A 356 23.29 17.16 22.07
CA ALA A 356 23.60 16.35 20.89
C ALA A 356 24.84 16.86 20.12
N GLY A 357 25.13 18.16 20.19
CA GLY A 357 26.25 18.79 19.50
C GLY A 357 26.19 18.72 17.96
N ARG A 358 25.07 18.25 17.40
CA ARG A 358 24.81 18.05 15.97
C ARG A 358 23.36 18.35 15.65
N SER A 359 23.09 18.72 14.40
CA SER A 359 21.75 19.07 13.94
C SER A 359 21.36 18.31 12.67
N MET A 360 20.05 18.18 12.46
CA MET A 360 19.49 17.81 11.17
C MET A 360 18.64 18.95 10.61
N THR A 361 18.43 18.92 9.30
CA THR A 361 17.59 19.83 8.57
C THR A 361 16.63 19.04 7.68
N LEU A 362 15.38 19.51 7.61
CA LEU A 362 14.33 18.92 6.78
C LEU A 362 13.65 20.03 5.98
N ALA A 363 13.42 19.77 4.71
CA ALA A 363 12.46 20.51 3.89
C ALA A 363 11.49 19.49 3.27
N VAL A 364 10.26 19.93 3.00
CA VAL A 364 9.24 19.05 2.41
C VAL A 364 8.72 19.69 1.14
N ALA A 365 8.69 18.91 0.06
CA ALA A 365 8.03 19.27 -1.18
C ALA A 365 6.92 18.26 -1.47
N ARG A 366 5.85 18.72 -2.12
CA ARG A 366 4.72 17.87 -2.53
C ARG A 366 4.81 17.62 -4.03
N ARG A 367 4.71 16.36 -4.43
CA ARG A 367 4.56 15.96 -5.83
C ARG A 367 3.24 16.51 -6.38
N ALA A 368 3.27 17.08 -7.57
CA ALA A 368 2.07 17.50 -8.26
C ALA A 368 1.32 16.28 -8.81
N PHE A 369 -0.01 16.27 -8.63
CA PHE A 369 -0.89 15.29 -9.24
C PHE A 369 -1.87 15.98 -10.16
N THR A 370 -2.16 15.33 -11.29
CA THR A 370 -3.22 15.82 -12.17
C THR A 370 -4.57 15.62 -11.50
N LYS A 371 -5.42 16.64 -11.51
CA LYS A 371 -6.77 16.53 -10.96
C LYS A 371 -7.67 15.71 -11.89
N ARG A 372 -8.53 14.88 -11.30
CA ARG A 372 -9.55 14.14 -12.02
C ARG A 372 -10.51 15.11 -12.73
N GLN A 373 -10.75 14.89 -14.01
CA GLN A 373 -11.70 15.66 -14.82
C GLN A 373 -13.11 15.08 -14.65
N VAL A 374 -13.76 15.40 -13.53
CA VAL A 374 -15.17 15.06 -13.24
C VAL A 374 -15.88 16.27 -12.67
N GLU A 375 -17.22 16.25 -12.67
CA GLU A 375 -18.01 17.28 -12.00
C GLU A 375 -17.65 17.32 -10.52
N VAL A 376 -16.99 18.41 -10.12
CA VAL A 376 -16.64 18.69 -8.73
C VAL A 376 -17.87 19.35 -8.10
N VAL A 377 -18.38 18.78 -7.03
CA VAL A 377 -19.49 19.42 -6.31
C VAL A 377 -19.03 20.76 -5.74
N SER A 378 -19.79 21.82 -6.00
CA SER A 378 -19.66 23.10 -5.29
C SER A 378 -20.23 22.90 -3.89
N LEU A 379 -19.34 22.86 -2.90
CA LEU A 379 -19.66 22.61 -1.49
C LEU A 379 -19.96 23.89 -0.73
#